data_AF-A0A7V3AFC1-F1
#
_entry.id   AF-A0A7V3AFC1-F1
#
_cell.length_a   1.000
_cell.length_b   1.000
_cell.length_c   1.000
_cell.angle_alpha   90.00
_cell.angle_beta   90.00
_cell.angle_gamma   90.00
#
_symmetry.space_group_name_H-M   'P 1'
#
loop_
_entity.id
_entity.type
_entity.pdbx_description
1 polymer ?
#
loop_
_entity_poly.entity_id
_entity_poly.type
_entity_poly.pdbx_seq_one_letter_code
_entity_poly.pdbx_strand_id
1 'polypeptide(L)'
;MLAAYYFPNYHTGDARNERDRGKDWSEWELVKAAKPRFEGHAQPQVPLWGYTNEADPKQMAQKIAAAADQGLDAFIFDWYYYDDGPFLERGLEHGFLKAPNNGRLKFALMWANHNWVDIFPRTLNSWNEWTEGSYLEPDTVDGAKYLEAIRTVFAAR
;
A
#
# COMPACT_ATOMS: atom_id res chain seq x y z
N MET A 1 -13.52 -5.10 14.60
CA MET A 1 -12.47 -4.19 14.16
C MET A 1 -11.37 -5.01 13.51
N LEU A 2 -11.37 -5.06 12.19
CA LEU A 2 -10.33 -5.63 11.36
C LEU A 2 -9.56 -4.49 10.70
N ALA A 3 -8.23 -4.49 10.79
CA ALA A 3 -7.41 -3.43 10.23
C ALA A 3 -6.26 -4.02 9.42
N ALA A 4 -5.78 -3.29 8.42
CA ALA A 4 -4.60 -3.64 7.65
C ALA A 4 -3.55 -2.53 7.73
N TYR A 5 -2.28 -2.91 7.89
CA TYR A 5 -1.13 -2.03 7.70
C TYR A 5 -1.12 -1.48 6.28
N TYR A 6 -0.68 -0.26 6.05
CA TYR A 6 -0.73 0.41 4.76
C TYR A 6 0.58 1.14 4.52
N PHE A 7 1.32 0.72 3.49
CA PHE A 7 2.58 1.33 3.11
C PHE A 7 2.34 2.44 2.07
N PRO A 8 2.58 3.73 2.39
CA PRO A 8 2.14 4.84 1.55
C PRO A 8 3.20 5.30 0.52
N ASN A 9 4.01 4.39 -0.06
CA ASN A 9 5.06 4.75 -1.02
C ASN A 9 4.68 4.56 -2.50
N TYR A 10 3.40 4.34 -2.80
CA TYR A 10 2.89 4.15 -4.18
C TYR A 10 2.32 5.47 -4.73
N HIS A 11 3.08 6.55 -4.55
CA HIS A 11 2.81 7.85 -5.16
C HIS A 11 4.10 8.50 -5.62
N THR A 12 3.98 9.38 -6.62
CA THR A 12 5.09 10.22 -7.10
C THR A 12 5.11 11.58 -6.39
N GLY A 13 6.18 12.35 -6.60
CA GLY A 13 6.31 13.73 -6.09
C GLY A 13 6.63 13.83 -4.60
N ASP A 14 7.13 12.74 -4.00
CA ASP A 14 7.80 12.82 -2.70
C ASP A 14 9.21 13.40 -2.88
N ALA A 15 9.52 14.47 -2.16
CA ALA A 15 10.76 15.21 -2.35
C ALA A 15 12.01 14.37 -2.10
N ARG A 16 11.93 13.43 -1.15
CA ARG A 16 13.07 12.59 -0.79
C ARG A 16 13.26 11.47 -1.81
N ASN A 17 12.17 10.84 -2.23
CA ASN A 17 12.24 9.87 -3.33
C ASN A 17 12.75 10.51 -4.62
N GLU A 18 12.28 11.70 -4.98
CA GLU A 18 12.74 12.38 -6.20
C GLU A 18 14.24 12.73 -6.15
N ARG A 19 14.73 13.14 -4.97
CA ARG A 19 16.16 13.41 -4.74
C ARG A 19 17.02 12.16 -4.87
N ASP A 20 16.59 11.05 -4.24
CA ASP A 20 17.43 9.86 -4.05
C ASP A 20 17.28 8.84 -5.19
N ARG A 21 16.13 8.83 -5.87
CA ARG A 21 15.76 7.83 -6.89
C ARG A 21 15.45 8.43 -8.26
N GLY A 22 15.19 9.74 -8.34
CA GLY A 22 14.90 10.45 -9.58
C GLY A 22 13.42 10.88 -9.71
N LYS A 23 13.19 11.78 -10.66
CA LYS A 23 11.88 12.38 -10.93
C LYS A 23 10.81 11.31 -11.20
N ASP A 24 9.62 11.53 -10.65
CA ASP A 24 8.44 10.67 -10.84
C ASP A 24 8.63 9.22 -10.33
N TRP A 25 9.60 8.97 -9.47
CA TRP A 25 9.79 7.66 -8.85
C TRP A 25 8.68 7.33 -7.83
N SER A 26 8.31 6.06 -7.77
CA SER A 26 7.48 5.47 -6.72
C SER A 26 7.89 4.01 -6.51
N GLU A 27 7.41 3.40 -5.43
CA GLU A 27 7.68 1.99 -5.12
C GLU A 27 7.27 1.03 -6.26
N TRP A 28 6.36 1.45 -7.14
CA TRP A 28 6.00 0.70 -8.35
C TRP A 28 7.20 0.35 -9.25
N GLU A 29 8.27 1.15 -9.25
CA GLU A 29 9.48 0.81 -10.02
C GLU A 29 10.13 -0.49 -9.53
N LEU A 30 10.08 -0.74 -8.21
CA LEU A 30 10.62 -1.97 -7.63
C LEU A 30 9.73 -3.17 -7.94
N VAL A 31 8.40 -3.00 -7.89
CA VAL A 31 7.44 -4.04 -8.29
C VAL A 31 7.63 -4.42 -9.76
N LYS A 32 7.75 -3.44 -10.66
CA LYS A 32 7.98 -3.66 -12.10
C LYS A 32 9.31 -4.36 -12.37
N ALA A 33 10.35 -4.06 -11.59
CA ALA A 33 11.68 -4.64 -11.75
C ALA A 33 11.85 -6.02 -11.10
N ALA A 34 10.87 -6.48 -10.31
CA ALA A 34 10.93 -7.75 -9.61
C ALA A 34 11.06 -8.94 -10.58
N LYS A 35 11.88 -9.92 -10.19
CA LYS A 35 12.13 -11.15 -10.97
C LYS A 35 11.90 -12.38 -10.10
N PRO A 36 11.48 -13.50 -10.70
CA PRO A 36 11.40 -14.78 -10.00
C PRO A 36 12.74 -15.11 -9.34
N ARG A 37 12.70 -15.48 -8.05
CA ARG A 37 13.91 -15.85 -7.27
C ARG A 37 14.11 -17.37 -7.15
N PHE A 38 13.09 -18.16 -7.47
CA PHE A 38 13.10 -19.61 -7.49
C PHE A 38 12.02 -20.13 -8.46
N GLU A 39 12.07 -21.41 -8.80
CA GLU A 39 11.11 -22.03 -9.73
C GLU A 39 9.68 -21.94 -9.21
N GLY A 40 8.75 -21.52 -10.07
CA GLY A 40 7.34 -21.29 -9.69
C GLY A 40 7.07 -19.97 -8.95
N HIS A 41 8.10 -19.15 -8.67
CA HIS A 41 7.89 -17.84 -8.05
C HIS A 41 7.24 -16.86 -9.05
N ALA A 42 5.96 -16.54 -8.85
CA ALA A 42 5.24 -15.56 -9.64
C ALA A 42 5.72 -14.13 -9.34
N GLN A 43 6.63 -13.61 -10.17
CA GLN A 43 7.08 -12.21 -10.17
C GLN A 43 7.37 -11.74 -11.61
N PRO A 44 7.17 -10.46 -11.94
CA PRO A 44 6.58 -9.44 -11.06
C PRO A 44 5.09 -9.68 -10.82
N GLN A 45 4.63 -9.38 -9.61
CA GLN A 45 3.20 -9.27 -9.34
C GLN A 45 2.66 -7.99 -9.98
N VAL A 46 1.57 -8.11 -10.76
CA VAL A 46 0.99 -6.97 -11.48
C VAL A 46 -0.35 -6.61 -10.85
N PRO A 47 -0.52 -5.38 -10.31
CA PRO A 47 -1.77 -4.94 -9.71
C PRO A 47 -2.92 -4.92 -10.72
N LEU A 48 -4.11 -5.36 -10.30
CA LEU A 48 -5.29 -5.42 -11.16
C LEU A 48 -5.72 -4.03 -11.65
N TRP A 49 -5.53 -3.01 -10.83
CA TRP A 49 -5.88 -1.62 -11.16
C TRP A 49 -4.75 -0.83 -11.79
N GLY A 50 -3.64 -1.51 -12.11
CA GLY A 50 -2.42 -0.88 -12.58
C GLY A 50 -1.66 -0.11 -11.49
N TYR A 51 -0.62 0.59 -11.93
CA TYR A 51 0.32 1.32 -11.06
C TYR A 51 -0.25 2.68 -10.64
N THR A 52 -1.31 2.63 -9.83
CA THR A 52 -2.08 3.79 -9.39
C THR A 52 -1.26 4.74 -8.51
N ASN A 53 -1.53 6.05 -8.57
CA ASN A 53 -0.96 7.02 -7.65
C ASN A 53 -1.92 7.21 -6.46
N GLU A 54 -1.53 6.72 -5.28
CA GLU A 54 -2.42 6.74 -4.12
C GLU A 54 -2.56 8.10 -3.44
N ALA A 55 -1.74 9.09 -3.81
CA ALA A 55 -1.98 10.48 -3.45
C ALA A 55 -3.10 11.13 -4.28
N ASP A 56 -3.61 10.46 -5.33
CA ASP A 56 -4.85 10.86 -6.02
C ASP A 56 -6.07 10.36 -5.24
N PRO A 57 -6.93 11.27 -4.72
CA PRO A 57 -8.12 10.89 -3.96
C PRO A 57 -9.07 9.95 -4.69
N LYS A 58 -9.13 10.01 -6.03
CA LYS A 58 -10.00 9.14 -6.83
C LYS A 58 -9.49 7.70 -6.84
N GLN A 59 -8.18 7.52 -6.94
CA GLN A 59 -7.54 6.21 -6.92
C GLN A 59 -7.56 5.62 -5.50
N MET A 60 -7.33 6.45 -4.48
CA MET A 60 -7.50 6.03 -3.10
C MET A 60 -8.95 5.64 -2.76
N ALA A 61 -9.95 6.33 -3.32
CA ALA A 61 -11.35 5.98 -3.12
C ALA A 61 -11.69 4.56 -3.60
N GLN A 62 -11.05 4.12 -4.69
CA GLN A 62 -11.18 2.74 -5.18
C GLN A 62 -10.60 1.74 -4.17
N LYS A 63 -9.41 2.03 -3.60
CA LYS A 63 -8.80 1.20 -2.54
C LYS A 63 -9.67 1.14 -1.28
N ILE A 64 -10.21 2.28 -0.83
CA ILE A 64 -11.11 2.36 0.33
C ILE A 64 -12.38 1.56 0.09
N ALA A 65 -12.98 1.66 -1.10
CA ALA A 65 -14.19 0.91 -1.43
C ALA A 65 -13.93 -0.59 -1.36
N ALA A 66 -12.86 -1.07 -2.00
CA ALA A 66 -12.51 -2.49 -2.00
C ALA A 66 -12.24 -3.03 -0.58
N ALA A 67 -11.52 -2.29 0.26
CA ALA A 67 -11.28 -2.69 1.64
C ALA A 67 -12.57 -2.73 2.47
N ALA A 68 -13.38 -1.67 2.40
CA ALA A 68 -14.62 -1.56 3.17
C ALA A 68 -15.69 -2.58 2.71
N ASP A 69 -15.81 -2.82 1.40
CA ASP A 69 -16.74 -3.82 0.83
C ASP A 69 -16.41 -5.24 1.29
N GLN A 70 -15.19 -5.47 1.78
CA GLN A 70 -14.67 -6.78 2.20
C GLN A 70 -14.55 -6.88 3.72
N GLY A 71 -15.09 -5.90 4.46
CA GLY A 71 -15.21 -5.93 5.91
C GLY A 71 -13.98 -5.41 6.66
N LEU A 72 -13.05 -4.72 5.98
CA LEU A 72 -12.00 -3.98 6.66
C LEU A 72 -12.61 -2.75 7.35
N ASP A 73 -12.23 -2.49 8.61
CA ASP A 73 -12.70 -1.36 9.40
C ASP A 73 -11.70 -0.18 9.40
N ALA A 74 -10.40 -0.45 9.16
CA ALA A 74 -9.37 0.58 9.21
C ALA A 74 -8.12 0.27 8.37
N PHE A 75 -7.45 1.34 7.93
CA PHE A 75 -6.05 1.29 7.52
C PHE A 75 -5.12 1.81 8.63
N ILE A 76 -3.97 1.17 8.79
CA ILE A 76 -2.92 1.60 9.71
C ILE A 76 -1.75 2.08 8.84
N PHE A 77 -1.62 3.39 8.66
CA PHE A 77 -0.60 3.96 7.78
C PHE A 77 0.78 3.94 8.43
N ASP A 78 1.77 3.44 7.70
CA ASP A 78 3.17 3.61 8.04
C ASP A 78 3.51 5.09 7.96
N TRP A 79 3.89 5.66 9.10
CA TRP A 79 4.08 7.09 9.24
C TRP A 79 5.53 7.42 9.54
N TYR A 80 6.14 8.17 8.63
CA TYR A 80 7.53 8.59 8.72
C TYR A 80 7.65 10.10 8.91
N TYR A 81 8.47 10.50 9.87
CA TYR A 81 8.81 11.89 10.10
C TYR A 81 10.27 11.98 10.50
N TYR A 82 11.01 12.89 9.86
CA TYR A 82 12.43 13.09 10.06
C TYR A 82 12.72 14.56 10.36
N ASP A 83 13.99 14.88 10.63
CA ASP A 83 14.42 16.24 10.97
C ASP A 83 14.13 17.27 9.85
N ASP A 84 14.03 16.83 8.60
CA ASP A 84 13.70 17.65 7.42
C ASP A 84 12.22 17.59 7.03
N GLY A 85 11.36 16.94 7.83
CA GLY A 85 9.90 16.93 7.65
C GLY A 85 9.29 15.53 7.43
N PRO A 86 8.00 15.49 7.01
CA PRO A 86 7.32 14.24 6.72
C PRO A 86 7.92 13.53 5.50
N PHE A 87 7.74 12.22 5.44
CA PHE A 87 8.12 11.39 4.31
C PHE A 87 6.97 10.40 4.02
N LEU A 88 6.58 10.27 2.75
CA LEU A 88 5.47 9.41 2.30
C LEU A 88 4.08 9.80 2.83
N GLU A 89 3.94 10.99 3.42
CA GLU A 89 2.68 11.46 4.01
C GLU A 89 1.58 11.63 2.98
N ARG A 90 1.95 11.78 1.70
CA ARG A 90 1.02 12.17 0.64
C ARG A 90 -0.06 11.11 0.41
N GLY A 91 0.26 9.82 0.58
CA GLY A 91 -0.74 8.75 0.52
C GLY A 91 -1.89 8.96 1.52
N LEU A 92 -1.59 9.41 2.74
CA LEU A 92 -2.61 9.74 3.74
C LEU A 92 -3.21 11.14 3.51
N GLU A 93 -2.38 12.18 3.46
CA GLU A 93 -2.84 13.58 3.52
C GLU A 93 -3.53 14.05 2.25
N HIS A 94 -3.01 13.62 1.09
CA HIS A 94 -3.53 13.98 -0.22
C HIS A 94 -4.47 12.90 -0.77
N GLY A 95 -4.19 11.63 -0.50
CA GLY A 95 -5.02 10.50 -0.90
C GLY A 95 -6.20 10.27 0.03
N PHE A 96 -5.95 9.55 1.13
CA PHE A 96 -7.01 9.01 2.01
C PHE A 96 -7.87 10.10 2.63
N LEU A 97 -7.28 11.14 3.23
CA LEU A 97 -8.05 12.20 3.88
C LEU A 97 -8.87 13.06 2.92
N LYS A 98 -8.58 13.02 1.61
CA LYS A 98 -9.32 13.76 0.58
C LYS A 98 -10.24 12.88 -0.25
N ALA A 99 -10.18 11.56 -0.09
CA ALA A 99 -11.05 10.64 -0.82
C ALA A 99 -12.52 10.87 -0.41
N PRO A 100 -13.46 10.93 -1.36
CA PRO A 100 -14.87 11.23 -1.08
C PRO A 100 -15.57 10.22 -0.17
N ASN A 101 -15.04 9.00 -0.08
CA ASN A 101 -15.55 7.90 0.73
C ASN A 101 -14.66 7.56 1.94
N ASN A 102 -13.77 8.46 2.36
CA ASN A 102 -12.83 8.20 3.45
C ASN A 102 -13.50 7.78 4.77
N GLY A 103 -14.72 8.26 5.04
CA GLY A 103 -15.51 7.87 6.21
C GLY A 103 -15.95 6.40 6.24
N ARG A 104 -15.72 5.63 5.18
CA ARG A 104 -15.97 4.18 5.16
C ARG A 104 -14.94 3.38 5.96
N LEU A 105 -13.76 3.94 6.22
CA LEU A 105 -12.70 3.32 7.01
C LEU A 105 -12.24 4.30 8.10
N LYS A 106 -11.87 3.75 9.26
CA LYS A 106 -11.04 4.49 10.23
C LYS A 106 -9.59 4.48 9.75
N PHE A 107 -8.75 5.30 10.37
CA PHE A 107 -7.31 5.18 10.20
C PHE A 107 -6.57 5.29 11.53
N ALA A 108 -5.38 4.72 11.57
CA ALA A 108 -4.38 4.92 12.61
C ALA A 108 -3.02 5.20 11.96
N LEU A 109 -2.11 5.82 12.72
CA LEU A 109 -0.72 5.97 12.33
C LEU A 109 0.12 4.94 13.08
N MET A 110 0.90 4.16 12.35
CA MET A 110 2.00 3.37 12.91
C MET A 110 3.28 4.19 12.74
N TRP A 111 3.75 4.78 13.84
CA TRP A 111 4.97 5.57 13.83
C TRP A 111 6.18 4.69 13.56
N ALA A 112 6.86 4.93 12.44
CA ALA A 112 8.09 4.24 12.10
C ALA A 112 9.22 4.74 13.03
N ASN A 113 9.48 4.03 14.12
CA ASN A 113 10.61 4.31 15.02
C ASN A 113 11.93 3.71 14.51
N HIS A 114 12.12 3.74 13.19
CA HIS A 114 13.34 3.30 12.53
C HIS A 114 13.60 4.20 11.32
N ASN A 115 14.87 4.32 10.97
CA ASN A 115 15.22 4.93 9.69
C ASN A 115 14.72 4.05 8.55
N TRP A 116 14.51 4.64 7.38
CA TRP A 116 14.33 3.86 6.17
C TRP A 116 15.65 3.13 5.90
N VAL A 117 15.61 1.80 5.97
CA VAL A 117 16.76 0.92 5.74
C VAL A 117 16.35 -0.03 4.62
N ASP A 118 17.23 -0.24 3.64
CA ASP A 118 17.05 -1.31 2.67
C ASP A 118 17.20 -2.66 3.39
N ILE A 119 16.08 -3.32 3.64
CA ILE A 119 15.99 -4.54 4.43
C ILE A 119 15.80 -5.81 3.59
N PHE A 120 15.93 -5.72 2.26
CA PHE A 120 15.76 -6.90 1.41
C PHE A 120 16.80 -8.00 1.71
N PRO A 121 16.40 -9.28 1.91
CA PRO A 121 15.05 -9.83 2.07
C PRO A 121 14.72 -10.09 3.56
N ARG A 122 13.80 -9.32 4.14
CA ARG A 122 13.20 -9.62 5.45
C ARG A 122 11.68 -9.59 5.31
N THR A 123 10.97 -10.21 6.26
CA THR A 123 9.52 -10.34 6.29
C THR A 123 8.95 -9.60 7.51
N LEU A 124 8.22 -8.49 7.31
CA LEU A 124 7.12 -8.06 8.20
C LEU A 124 6.11 -7.17 7.42
N ASN A 125 4.81 -7.44 7.62
CA ASN A 125 3.69 -7.24 6.68
C ASN A 125 3.07 -5.82 6.52
N SER A 126 2.56 -5.55 5.31
CA SER A 126 1.68 -4.43 4.91
C SER A 126 0.59 -4.82 3.88
N TRP A 127 -0.48 -4.02 3.70
CA TRP A 127 -1.61 -4.24 2.76
C TRP A 127 -1.18 -4.27 1.29
N ASN A 128 -0.09 -3.58 0.98
CA ASN A 128 0.38 -3.33 -0.37
C ASN A 128 1.91 -3.38 -0.47
N GLU A 129 2.62 -4.12 0.37
CA GLU A 129 4.08 -4.23 0.26
C GLU A 129 4.47 -5.42 -0.62
N TRP A 130 4.15 -5.24 -1.91
CA TRP A 130 4.30 -6.23 -2.97
C TRP A 130 5.72 -6.82 -3.07
N THR A 131 6.74 -5.99 -2.85
CA THR A 131 8.14 -6.38 -3.02
C THR A 131 8.59 -7.33 -1.91
N GLU A 132 8.07 -7.19 -0.69
CA GLU A 132 8.43 -8.02 0.49
C GLU A 132 7.53 -9.27 0.64
N GLY A 133 6.70 -9.56 -0.37
CA GLY A 133 5.86 -10.76 -0.42
C GLY A 133 4.57 -10.68 0.39
N SER A 134 4.20 -9.47 0.85
CA SER A 134 3.05 -9.23 1.72
C SER A 134 2.11 -8.23 1.07
N TYR A 135 1.02 -8.70 0.46
CA TYR A 135 0.01 -7.82 -0.14
C TYR A 135 -1.39 -8.44 -0.08
N LEU A 136 -2.41 -7.58 0.02
CA LEU A 136 -3.83 -7.90 -0.05
C LEU A 136 -4.52 -7.17 -1.21
N GLU A 137 -3.87 -6.15 -1.78
CA GLU A 137 -4.38 -5.44 -2.94
C GLU A 137 -4.57 -6.40 -4.13
N PRO A 138 -5.69 -6.33 -4.88
CA PRO A 138 -5.96 -7.25 -5.97
C PRO A 138 -4.89 -7.24 -7.06
N ASP A 139 -4.54 -8.43 -7.54
CA ASP A 139 -3.55 -8.64 -8.60
C ASP A 139 -4.16 -9.33 -9.82
N THR A 140 -3.38 -9.48 -10.89
CA THR A 140 -3.83 -10.08 -12.16
C THR A 140 -3.85 -11.62 -12.18
N VAL A 141 -3.23 -12.28 -11.21
CA VAL A 141 -3.14 -13.75 -11.06
C VAL A 141 -4.29 -14.27 -10.19
N ASP A 142 -4.46 -13.70 -9.00
CA ASP A 142 -5.44 -14.10 -7.99
C ASP A 142 -6.67 -13.20 -7.96
N GLY A 143 -6.68 -12.06 -8.66
CA GLY A 143 -7.83 -11.16 -8.71
C GLY A 143 -8.16 -10.65 -7.31
N ALA A 144 -9.42 -10.77 -6.90
CA ALA A 144 -9.90 -10.34 -5.59
C ALA A 144 -9.97 -11.48 -4.54
N LYS A 145 -9.45 -12.68 -4.84
CA LYS A 145 -9.65 -13.88 -4.00
C LYS A 145 -9.21 -13.69 -2.55
N TYR A 146 -8.09 -13.04 -2.29
CA TYR A 146 -7.62 -12.77 -0.92
C TYR A 146 -8.59 -11.86 -0.16
N LEU A 147 -9.17 -10.87 -0.84
CA LEU A 147 -10.18 -10.00 -0.26
C LEU A 147 -11.50 -10.75 0.02
N GLU A 148 -11.94 -11.59 -0.91
CA GLU A 148 -13.12 -12.43 -0.74
C GLU A 148 -12.97 -13.42 0.42
N ALA A 149 -11.75 -13.95 0.62
CA ALA A 149 -11.43 -14.81 1.75
C ALA A 149 -11.55 -14.06 3.08
N ILE A 150 -11.06 -12.82 3.16
CA ILE A 150 -11.22 -11.95 4.34
C ILE A 150 -12.71 -11.76 4.64
N ARG A 151 -13.51 -11.39 3.65
CA ARG A 151 -14.95 -11.20 3.82
C ARG A 151 -15.64 -12.47 4.31
N THR A 152 -15.29 -13.62 3.75
CA THR A 152 -15.88 -14.91 4.12
C THR A 152 -15.61 -15.26 5.59
N VAL A 153 -14.39 -15.04 6.07
CA VAL A 153 -13.98 -15.41 7.43
C VAL A 153 -14.43 -14.39 8.47
N PHE A 154 -14.32 -13.09 8.16
CA PHE A 154 -14.42 -12.03 9.15
C PHE A 154 -15.69 -11.16 9.02
N ALA A 155 -16.27 -11.07 7.82
CA ALA A 155 -17.44 -10.23 7.55
C ALA A 155 -18.77 -11.00 7.51
N ALA A 156 -18.74 -12.34 7.53
CA ALA A 156 -19.92 -13.15 7.80
C ALA A 156 -20.27 -13.07 9.30
N ARG A 157 -20.95 -12.00 9.70
CA ARG A 157 -21.59 -11.82 11.00
C ARG A 157 -23.04 -11.42 10.83
#